data_AF-M2WRF8-F1
#
_entry.id   AF-M2WRF8-F1
#
_cell.length_a   1.000
_cell.length_b   1.000
_cell.length_c   1.000
_cell.angle_alpha   90.00
_cell.angle_beta   90.00
_cell.angle_gamma   90.00
#
_symmetry.space_group_name_H-M   'P 1'
#
loop_
_entity.id
_entity.type
_entity.pdbx_description
1 polymer ?
#
loop_
_entity_poly.entity_id
_entity_poly.type
_entity_poly.pdbx_seq_one_letter_code
_entity_poly.pdbx_strand_id
1 'polypeptide(L)'
;MLTITHTPPEGTIIDGTSKGDGTAPILKTAGWKWGRSITAWYIPHSRDRAPHLARIEHTAAALRAAGYDVDTDIDTTLRDGTDAHHDRNERLTDRADALAAKAERKATDADAAHARHDHACAALPEGGEPIKVGHHSERRHRRALDRAHTTARTAIEADAAARSAAESARIAARSTDHRYTPAVIHRRIERQSAELRSIERHLTK
;
A
#
# COMPACT_ATOMS: atom_id res chain seq x y z
N MET A 1 4.00 -14.74 -25.35
CA MET A 1 4.41 -13.40 -25.81
C MET A 1 4.31 -12.47 -24.61
N LEU A 2 5.39 -11.74 -24.32
CA LEU A 2 5.46 -10.74 -23.26
C LEU A 2 5.51 -9.36 -23.92
N THR A 3 4.84 -8.37 -23.34
CA THR A 3 4.86 -7.00 -23.88
C THR A 3 5.26 -6.06 -22.76
N ILE A 4 6.37 -5.34 -22.95
CA ILE A 4 6.79 -4.27 -22.06
C ILE A 4 6.22 -2.97 -22.61
N THR A 5 5.28 -2.37 -21.88
CA THR A 5 4.63 -1.12 -22.26
C THR A 5 5.11 -0.01 -21.35
N HIS A 6 5.44 1.15 -21.91
CA HIS A 6 5.60 2.39 -21.17
C HIS A 6 4.65 3.45 -21.70
N THR A 7 3.79 3.95 -20.82
CA THR A 7 3.02 5.18 -21.06
C THR A 7 3.25 6.16 -19.91
N PRO A 8 3.15 7.49 -20.13
CA PRO A 8 3.25 8.46 -19.05
C PRO A 8 2.30 8.18 -17.86
N PRO A 9 0.98 7.91 -18.05
CA PRO A 9 0.06 7.68 -16.93
C PRO A 9 0.31 6.38 -16.16
N GLU A 10 0.65 5.28 -16.85
CA GLU A 10 0.73 3.95 -16.24
C GLU A 10 2.15 3.63 -15.75
N GLY A 11 3.15 4.26 -16.37
CA GLY A 11 4.56 3.99 -16.18
C GLY A 11 4.99 2.81 -17.03
N THR A 12 6.08 2.14 -16.63
CA THR A 12 6.54 0.91 -17.31
C THR A 12 5.97 -0.33 -16.63
N ILE A 13 5.21 -1.12 -17.39
CA ILE A 13 4.60 -2.38 -17.00
C ILE A 13 4.98 -3.50 -17.99
N ILE A 14 4.77 -4.75 -17.59
CA ILE A 14 4.93 -5.91 -18.47
C ILE A 14 3.74 -6.85 -18.33
N ASP A 15 3.13 -7.14 -19.47
CA ASP A 15 1.99 -8.02 -19.62
C ASP A 15 2.39 -9.38 -20.18
N GLY A 16 1.49 -10.36 -20.08
CA GLY A 16 1.72 -11.73 -20.54
C GLY A 16 2.48 -12.64 -19.57
N THR A 17 2.87 -12.12 -18.39
CA THR A 17 3.47 -12.93 -17.32
C THR A 17 2.40 -13.71 -16.55
N SER A 18 2.78 -14.87 -16.01
CA SER A 18 1.92 -15.70 -15.16
C SER A 18 2.69 -16.30 -13.98
N LYS A 19 1.97 -16.69 -12.93
CA LYS A 19 2.61 -17.24 -11.73
C LYS A 19 3.30 -18.57 -12.06
N GLY A 20 4.62 -18.61 -11.90
CA GLY A 20 5.41 -19.83 -12.10
C GLY A 20 5.93 -20.01 -13.53
N ASP A 21 5.75 -19.00 -14.40
CA ASP A 21 6.25 -19.02 -15.78
C ASP A 21 7.79 -18.94 -15.91
N GLY A 22 8.51 -18.59 -14.84
CA GLY A 22 9.96 -18.43 -14.84
C GLY A 22 10.45 -17.00 -15.11
N THR A 23 9.56 -16.03 -15.35
CA THR A 23 9.91 -14.62 -15.60
C THR A 23 10.27 -13.87 -14.30
N ALA A 24 9.65 -14.27 -13.18
CA ALA A 24 9.78 -13.56 -11.90
C ALA A 24 11.23 -13.36 -11.40
N PRO A 25 12.15 -14.35 -11.47
CA PRO A 25 13.55 -14.13 -11.08
C PRO A 25 14.25 -13.08 -11.94
N ILE A 26 14.02 -13.10 -13.26
CA ILE A 26 14.62 -12.15 -14.21
C ILE A 26 14.13 -10.73 -13.90
N LEU A 27 12.81 -10.57 -13.73
CA LEU A 27 12.18 -9.29 -13.43
C LEU A 27 12.66 -8.73 -12.08
N LYS A 28 12.77 -9.56 -11.05
CA LYS A 28 13.30 -9.14 -9.74
C LYS A 28 14.74 -8.65 -9.84
N THR A 29 15.60 -9.35 -10.57
CA THR A 29 16.99 -8.93 -10.79
C THR A 29 17.07 -7.59 -11.51
N ALA A 30 16.19 -7.37 -12.48
CA ALA A 30 16.07 -6.09 -13.19
C ALA A 30 15.38 -4.97 -12.37
N GLY A 31 15.02 -5.22 -11.11
CA GLY A 31 14.44 -4.22 -10.20
C GLY A 31 12.94 -3.98 -10.36
N TRP A 32 12.24 -4.87 -11.06
CA TRP A 32 10.78 -4.81 -11.18
C TRP A 32 10.10 -5.25 -9.89
N LYS A 33 8.91 -4.71 -9.63
CA LYS A 33 8.07 -5.09 -8.49
C LYS A 33 6.73 -5.60 -8.96
N TRP A 34 6.16 -6.54 -8.22
CA TRP A 34 4.80 -7.01 -8.46
C TRP A 34 3.78 -6.05 -7.82
N GLY A 35 2.90 -5.48 -8.64
CA GLY A 35 1.82 -4.62 -8.19
C GLY A 35 0.53 -5.43 -8.01
N ARG A 36 0.06 -5.59 -6.77
CA ARG A 36 -1.17 -6.35 -6.50
C ARG A 36 -2.44 -5.69 -7.08
N SER A 37 -2.48 -4.37 -7.12
CA SER A 37 -3.65 -3.60 -7.61
C SER A 37 -3.74 -3.53 -9.13
N ILE A 38 -2.60 -3.66 -9.83
CA ILE A 38 -2.52 -3.65 -11.30
C ILE A 38 -2.32 -5.06 -11.86
N THR A 39 -2.17 -6.06 -10.98
CA THR A 39 -1.92 -7.47 -11.34
C THR A 39 -0.82 -7.66 -12.38
N ALA A 40 0.22 -6.83 -12.31
CA ALA A 40 1.30 -6.79 -13.28
C ALA A 40 2.64 -6.48 -12.58
N TRP A 41 3.73 -6.84 -13.25
CA TRP A 41 5.05 -6.37 -12.89
C TRP A 41 5.24 -4.95 -13.42
N TYR A 42 5.86 -4.09 -12.61
CA TYR A 42 6.11 -2.70 -12.98
C TYR A 42 7.48 -2.21 -12.51
N ILE A 43 8.01 -1.18 -13.19
CA ILE A 43 9.20 -0.45 -12.74
C ILE A 43 8.77 0.65 -11.76
N PRO A 44 9.26 0.65 -10.51
CA PRO A 44 8.90 1.68 -9.54
C PRO A 44 9.32 3.09 -9.98
N HIS A 45 8.48 4.10 -9.67
CA HIS A 45 8.73 5.52 -9.96
C HIS A 45 8.85 5.86 -11.45
N SER A 46 8.23 5.07 -12.34
CA SER A 46 8.27 5.28 -13.80
C SER A 46 7.16 6.19 -14.35
N ARG A 47 6.06 6.39 -13.61
CA ARG A 47 4.94 7.24 -14.03
C ARG A 47 5.31 8.71 -14.09
N ASP A 48 4.74 9.41 -15.07
CA ASP A 48 4.98 10.83 -15.36
C ASP A 48 6.49 11.17 -15.43
N ARG A 49 7.31 10.21 -15.89
CA ARG A 49 8.75 10.37 -16.06
C ARG A 49 9.17 9.79 -17.41
N ALA A 50 10.29 10.28 -17.92
CA ALA A 50 10.91 9.69 -19.09
C ALA A 50 11.15 8.18 -18.88
N PRO A 51 10.90 7.34 -19.91
CA PRO A 51 11.13 5.91 -19.82
C PRO A 51 12.60 5.62 -19.51
N HIS A 52 12.83 4.68 -18.59
CA HIS A 52 14.18 4.26 -18.25
C HIS A 52 14.70 3.25 -19.29
N LEU A 53 14.95 3.72 -20.51
CA LEU A 53 15.24 2.91 -21.70
C LEU A 53 16.27 1.81 -21.44
N ALA A 54 17.43 2.16 -20.85
CA ALA A 54 18.48 1.17 -20.55
C ALA A 54 18.00 0.00 -19.66
N ARG A 55 17.05 0.23 -18.75
CA ARG A 55 16.49 -0.83 -17.89
C ARG A 55 15.47 -1.67 -18.65
N ILE A 56 14.65 -1.03 -19.48
CA ILE A 56 13.67 -1.69 -20.35
C ILE A 56 14.41 -2.63 -21.31
N GLU A 57 15.40 -2.10 -22.02
CA GLU A 57 16.23 -2.84 -22.98
C GLU A 57 16.97 -3.99 -22.31
N HIS A 58 17.60 -3.75 -21.15
CA HIS A 58 18.28 -4.79 -20.40
C HIS A 58 17.32 -5.92 -19.97
N THR A 59 16.10 -5.55 -19.52
CA THR A 59 15.08 -6.54 -19.13
C THR A 59 14.61 -7.34 -20.34
N ALA A 60 14.32 -6.67 -21.45
CA ALA A 60 13.89 -7.30 -22.69
C ALA A 60 14.94 -8.27 -23.22
N ALA A 61 16.22 -7.88 -23.20
CA ALA A 61 17.33 -8.74 -23.59
C ALA A 61 17.46 -9.98 -22.68
N ALA A 62 17.35 -9.82 -21.36
CA ALA A 62 17.43 -10.92 -20.42
C ALA A 62 16.27 -11.93 -20.59
N LEU A 63 15.06 -11.44 -20.85
CA LEU A 63 13.89 -12.28 -21.13
C LEU A 63 14.03 -13.01 -22.48
N ARG A 64 14.48 -12.32 -23.53
CA ARG A 64 14.74 -12.96 -24.84
C ARG A 64 15.83 -14.04 -24.75
N ALA A 65 16.90 -13.78 -23.98
CA ALA A 65 17.96 -14.76 -23.73
C ALA A 65 17.45 -16.01 -22.97
N ALA A 66 16.40 -15.86 -22.17
CA ALA A 66 15.72 -16.97 -21.49
C ALA A 66 14.67 -17.67 -22.37
N GLY A 67 14.54 -17.29 -23.65
CA GLY A 67 13.66 -17.94 -24.62
C GLY A 67 12.24 -17.37 -24.71
N TYR A 68 11.95 -16.24 -24.05
CA TYR A 68 10.65 -15.58 -24.19
C TYR A 68 10.62 -14.68 -25.43
N ASP A 69 9.48 -14.69 -26.11
CA ASP A 69 9.16 -13.68 -27.12
C ASP A 69 8.70 -12.39 -26.43
N VAL A 70 9.39 -11.27 -26.69
CA VAL A 70 9.21 -10.00 -25.98
C VAL A 70 9.10 -8.84 -26.96
N ASP A 71 7.99 -8.11 -26.86
CA ASP A 71 7.75 -6.85 -27.56
C ASP A 71 7.91 -5.64 -26.63
N THR A 72 8.20 -4.47 -27.19
CA THR A 72 8.37 -3.21 -26.46
C THR A 72 7.60 -2.08 -27.13
N ASP A 73 6.63 -1.52 -26.40
CA ASP A 73 5.84 -0.36 -26.81
C ASP A 73 6.15 0.82 -25.88
N ILE A 74 6.72 1.90 -26.40
CA ILE A 74 7.23 3.01 -25.60
C ILE A 74 6.68 4.33 -26.11
N ASP A 75 5.74 4.89 -25.35
CA ASP A 75 5.23 6.24 -25.54
C ASP A 75 6.11 7.25 -24.80
N THR A 76 6.83 8.09 -25.55
CA THR A 76 7.68 9.17 -25.01
C THR A 76 6.99 10.53 -25.00
N THR A 77 5.68 10.59 -25.27
CA THR A 77 4.95 11.86 -25.29
C THR A 77 4.95 12.51 -23.91
N LEU A 78 5.01 13.84 -23.89
CA LEU A 78 4.88 14.60 -22.65
C LEU A 78 3.40 14.80 -22.35
N ARG A 79 2.97 14.26 -21.21
CA ARG A 79 1.63 14.52 -20.70
C ARG A 79 1.50 15.94 -20.17
N ASP A 80 0.33 16.55 -20.30
CA ASP A 80 0.04 17.84 -19.67
C ASP A 80 0.27 17.77 -18.16
N GLY A 81 0.94 18.80 -17.63
CA GLY A 81 1.31 18.85 -16.23
C GLY A 81 0.08 18.91 -15.32
N THR A 82 -0.98 19.58 -15.74
CA THR A 82 -2.23 19.71 -14.97
C THR A 82 -2.90 18.36 -14.81
N ASP A 83 -3.02 17.61 -15.89
CA ASP A 83 -3.61 16.26 -15.87
C ASP A 83 -2.79 15.31 -14.99
N ALA A 84 -1.46 15.29 -15.15
CA ALA A 84 -0.58 14.47 -14.31
C ALA A 84 -0.66 14.86 -12.83
N HIS A 85 -0.87 16.15 -12.54
CA HIS A 85 -1.12 16.64 -11.19
C HIS A 85 -2.48 16.19 -10.67
N HIS A 86 -3.55 16.31 -11.45
CA HIS A 86 -4.91 15.90 -11.09
C HIS A 86 -4.97 14.42 -10.73
N ASP A 87 -4.55 13.52 -11.63
CA ASP A 87 -4.52 12.07 -11.40
C ASP A 87 -3.71 11.66 -10.17
N ARG A 88 -2.62 12.38 -9.91
CA ARG A 88 -1.82 12.13 -8.72
C ARG A 88 -2.58 12.51 -7.46
N ASN A 89 -3.36 13.58 -7.50
CA ASN A 89 -4.13 14.06 -6.37
C ASN A 89 -5.30 13.12 -6.11
N GLU A 90 -6.03 12.71 -7.15
CA GLU A 90 -7.07 11.67 -7.07
C GLU A 90 -6.53 10.42 -6.39
N ARG A 91 -5.40 9.87 -6.87
CA ARG A 91 -4.79 8.67 -6.25
C ARG A 91 -4.40 8.86 -4.78
N LEU A 92 -4.02 10.07 -4.37
CA LEU A 92 -3.71 10.36 -2.97
C LEU A 92 -4.98 10.46 -2.13
N THR A 93 -6.04 11.06 -2.67
CA THR A 93 -7.37 11.12 -2.06
C THR A 93 -7.95 9.72 -1.92
N ASP A 94 -7.98 8.92 -2.99
CA ASP A 94 -8.45 7.53 -2.97
C ASP A 94 -7.72 6.70 -1.92
N ARG A 95 -6.40 6.91 -1.79
CA ARG A 95 -5.59 6.24 -0.77
C ARG A 95 -6.00 6.69 0.64
N ALA A 96 -6.23 7.98 0.85
CA ALA A 96 -6.66 8.51 2.14
C ALA A 96 -8.05 7.94 2.51
N ASP A 97 -8.99 7.94 1.56
CA ASP A 97 -10.34 7.42 1.74
C ASP A 97 -10.35 5.91 2.02
N ALA A 98 -9.55 5.13 1.28
CA ALA A 98 -9.41 3.70 1.52
C ALA A 98 -8.81 3.40 2.91
N LEU A 99 -7.88 4.24 3.39
CA LEU A 99 -7.30 4.12 4.72
C LEU A 99 -8.30 4.56 5.81
N ALA A 100 -9.09 5.60 5.58
CA ALA A 100 -10.15 6.02 6.48
C ALA A 100 -11.22 4.93 6.61
N ALA A 101 -11.70 4.38 5.50
CA ALA A 101 -12.65 3.27 5.51
C ALA A 101 -12.07 2.01 6.19
N LYS A 102 -10.77 1.77 6.06
CA LYS A 102 -10.08 0.69 6.78
C LYS A 102 -10.03 0.96 8.29
N ALA A 103 -9.76 2.20 8.69
CA ALA A 103 -9.75 2.60 10.10
C ALA A 103 -11.13 2.42 10.73
N GLU A 104 -12.20 2.82 10.03
CA GLU A 104 -13.59 2.64 10.48
C GLU A 104 -13.91 1.16 10.72
N ARG A 105 -13.64 0.29 9.74
CA ARG A 105 -13.84 -1.15 9.91
C ARG A 105 -13.08 -1.70 11.12
N LYS A 106 -11.87 -1.21 11.37
CA LYS A 106 -11.07 -1.64 12.53
C LYS A 106 -11.56 -1.08 13.86
N ALA A 107 -12.15 0.10 13.88
CA ALA A 107 -12.85 0.62 15.05
C ALA A 107 -14.07 -0.26 15.37
N THR A 108 -14.91 -0.56 14.37
CA THR A 108 -16.06 -1.47 14.55
C THR A 108 -15.64 -2.86 15.03
N ASP A 109 -14.55 -3.43 14.47
CA ASP A 109 -14.00 -4.72 14.91
C ASP A 109 -13.57 -4.67 16.39
N ALA A 110 -12.97 -3.56 16.83
CA ALA A 110 -12.52 -3.35 18.21
C ALA A 110 -13.69 -3.18 19.18
N ASP A 111 -14.69 -2.37 18.85
CA ASP A 111 -15.91 -2.20 19.65
C ASP A 111 -16.63 -3.54 19.84
N ALA A 112 -16.76 -4.32 18.76
CA ALA A 112 -17.35 -5.64 18.82
C ALA A 112 -16.52 -6.62 19.67
N ALA A 113 -15.18 -6.49 19.68
CA ALA A 113 -14.31 -7.30 20.52
C ALA A 113 -14.42 -6.93 22.01
N HIS A 114 -14.50 -5.64 22.33
CA HIS A 114 -14.76 -5.17 23.69
C HIS A 114 -16.12 -5.62 24.19
N ALA A 115 -17.19 -5.46 23.41
CA ALA A 115 -18.52 -5.93 23.81
C ALA A 115 -18.53 -7.44 24.10
N ARG A 116 -17.83 -8.25 23.28
CA ARG A 116 -17.65 -9.69 23.56
C ARG A 116 -16.87 -9.96 24.85
N HIS A 117 -15.87 -9.14 25.15
CA HIS A 117 -15.12 -9.23 26.40
C HIS A 117 -15.99 -8.88 27.61
N ASP A 118 -16.74 -7.78 27.54
CA ASP A 118 -17.66 -7.35 28.60
C ASP A 118 -18.72 -8.42 28.88
N HIS A 119 -19.31 -9.01 27.84
CA HIS A 119 -20.24 -10.13 27.99
C HIS A 119 -19.57 -11.37 28.61
N ALA A 120 -18.31 -11.65 28.29
CA ALA A 120 -17.57 -12.77 28.90
C ALA A 120 -17.27 -12.51 30.38
N CYS A 121 -16.93 -11.29 30.75
CA CYS A 121 -16.73 -10.85 32.13
C CYS A 121 -18.03 -10.88 32.94
N ALA A 122 -19.15 -10.44 32.36
CA ALA A 122 -20.47 -10.50 32.99
C ALA A 122 -20.94 -11.93 33.27
N ALA A 123 -20.40 -12.93 32.56
CA ALA A 123 -20.69 -14.34 32.78
C ALA A 123 -19.83 -14.98 33.89
N LEU A 124 -18.86 -14.26 34.46
CA LEU A 124 -18.06 -14.72 35.60
C LEU A 124 -18.89 -14.67 36.89
N PRO A 125 -18.57 -15.52 37.89
CA PRO A 125 -19.19 -15.42 39.21
C PRO A 125 -18.97 -14.04 39.84
N GLU A 126 -20.03 -13.49 40.42
CA GLU A 126 -19.98 -12.20 41.11
C GLU A 126 -18.97 -12.22 42.26
N GLY A 127 -18.30 -11.10 42.49
CA GLY A 127 -17.36 -10.94 43.61
C GLY A 127 -16.07 -11.77 43.51
N GLY A 128 -15.81 -12.44 42.38
CA GLY A 128 -14.57 -13.20 42.18
C GLY A 128 -14.48 -14.45 43.06
N GLU A 129 -15.59 -15.18 43.22
CA GLU A 129 -15.60 -16.45 43.96
C GLU A 129 -14.41 -17.35 43.55
N PRO A 130 -13.72 -18.02 44.48
CA PRO A 130 -12.71 -19.00 44.12
C PRO A 130 -13.30 -20.22 43.39
N ILE A 131 -12.47 -20.88 42.56
CA ILE A 131 -12.86 -22.13 41.91
C ILE A 131 -13.03 -23.23 42.97
N LYS A 132 -14.24 -23.77 43.07
CA LYS A 132 -14.58 -24.91 43.93
C LYS A 132 -14.07 -26.21 43.29
N VAL A 133 -12.84 -26.61 43.62
CA VAL A 133 -12.20 -27.82 43.07
C VAL A 133 -12.97 -29.09 43.50
N GLY A 134 -13.23 -30.00 42.56
CA GLY A 134 -14.01 -31.22 42.77
C GLY A 134 -15.53 -31.02 42.71
N HIS A 135 -16.02 -29.79 42.56
CA HIS A 135 -17.44 -29.48 42.48
C HIS A 135 -17.95 -29.56 41.03
N HIS A 136 -19.24 -29.89 40.84
CA HIS A 136 -19.83 -30.02 39.49
C HIS A 136 -19.76 -28.73 38.65
N SER A 137 -19.63 -27.56 39.28
CA SER A 137 -19.50 -26.25 38.63
C SER A 137 -18.06 -25.87 38.23
N GLU A 138 -17.04 -26.61 38.69
CA GLU A 138 -15.62 -26.32 38.46
C GLU A 138 -15.29 -26.12 36.98
N ARG A 139 -15.75 -27.05 36.13
CA ARG A 139 -15.52 -27.03 34.69
C ARG A 139 -16.15 -25.81 34.01
N ARG A 140 -17.33 -25.38 34.48
CA ARG A 140 -18.00 -24.18 33.97
C ARG A 140 -17.22 -22.92 34.35
N HIS A 141 -16.75 -22.85 35.60
CA HIS A 141 -15.97 -21.71 36.10
C HIS A 141 -14.66 -21.55 35.32
N ARG A 142 -13.85 -22.61 35.19
CA ARG A 142 -12.60 -22.56 34.40
C ARG A 142 -12.83 -22.05 32.97
N ARG A 143 -13.84 -22.60 32.29
CA ARG A 143 -14.19 -22.16 30.93
C ARG A 143 -14.64 -20.70 30.85
N ALA A 144 -15.30 -20.18 31.88
CA ALA A 144 -15.70 -18.78 31.92
C ALA A 144 -14.47 -17.87 32.05
N LEU A 145 -13.52 -18.22 32.92
CA LEU A 145 -12.23 -17.52 33.04
C LEU A 145 -11.40 -17.59 31.76
N ASP A 146 -11.28 -18.78 31.16
CA ASP A 146 -10.56 -18.96 29.89
C ASP A 146 -11.19 -18.12 28.78
N ARG A 147 -12.54 -18.06 28.72
CA ARG A 147 -13.26 -17.22 27.77
C ARG A 147 -12.99 -15.74 28.02
N ALA A 148 -13.12 -15.26 29.25
CA ALA A 148 -12.86 -13.85 29.59
C ALA A 148 -11.42 -13.45 29.25
N HIS A 149 -10.45 -14.33 29.50
CA HIS A 149 -9.04 -14.09 29.18
C HIS A 149 -8.77 -14.08 27.67
N THR A 150 -9.34 -15.02 26.92
CA THR A 150 -9.17 -15.05 25.45
C THR A 150 -9.87 -13.89 24.76
N THR A 151 -11.05 -13.49 25.21
CA THR A 151 -11.73 -12.29 24.68
C THR A 151 -10.98 -11.01 25.04
N ALA A 152 -10.40 -10.91 26.24
CA ALA A 152 -9.56 -9.77 26.63
C ALA A 152 -8.38 -9.59 25.68
N ARG A 153 -7.63 -10.68 25.40
CA ARG A 153 -6.52 -10.64 24.44
C ARG A 153 -6.97 -10.20 23.04
N THR A 154 -8.09 -10.77 22.58
CA THR A 154 -8.66 -10.43 21.27
C THR A 154 -9.05 -8.95 21.20
N ALA A 155 -9.64 -8.40 22.27
CA ALA A 155 -10.00 -6.98 22.37
C ALA A 155 -8.76 -6.07 22.33
N ILE A 156 -7.70 -6.40 23.07
CA ILE A 156 -6.44 -5.65 23.06
C ILE A 156 -5.79 -5.66 21.65
N GLU A 157 -5.76 -6.81 20.99
CA GLU A 157 -5.22 -6.94 19.64
C GLU A 157 -6.04 -6.15 18.61
N ALA A 158 -7.38 -6.19 18.73
CA ALA A 158 -8.28 -5.41 17.89
C ALA A 158 -8.09 -3.90 18.09
N ASP A 159 -7.94 -3.45 19.34
CA ASP A 159 -7.62 -2.07 19.71
C ASP A 159 -6.31 -1.59 19.09
N ALA A 160 -5.25 -2.40 19.21
CA ALA A 160 -3.95 -2.08 18.63
C ALA A 160 -4.05 -1.95 17.10
N ALA A 161 -4.81 -2.84 16.45
CA ALA A 161 -5.07 -2.77 15.01
C ALA A 161 -5.89 -1.53 14.62
N ALA A 162 -6.90 -1.16 15.41
CA ALA A 162 -7.70 0.05 15.20
C ALA A 162 -6.85 1.32 15.32
N ARG A 163 -6.04 1.43 16.37
CA ARG A 163 -5.13 2.58 16.56
C ARG A 163 -4.12 2.70 15.43
N SER A 164 -3.53 1.60 15.01
CA SER A 164 -2.59 1.58 13.89
C SER A 164 -3.24 2.00 12.56
N ALA A 165 -4.47 1.53 12.30
CA ALA A 165 -5.23 1.91 11.12
C ALA A 165 -5.62 3.39 11.15
N ALA A 166 -6.08 3.90 12.30
CA ALA A 166 -6.41 5.31 12.50
C ALA A 166 -5.19 6.22 12.33
N GLU A 167 -4.03 5.84 12.84
CA GLU A 167 -2.77 6.56 12.63
C GLU A 167 -2.42 6.63 11.14
N SER A 168 -2.52 5.49 10.45
CA SER A 168 -2.24 5.41 9.01
C SER A 168 -3.16 6.32 8.19
N ALA A 169 -4.45 6.38 8.54
CA ALA A 169 -5.42 7.28 7.92
C ALA A 169 -5.09 8.76 8.18
N ARG A 170 -4.79 9.10 9.45
CA ARG A 170 -4.39 10.48 9.82
C ARG A 170 -3.13 10.94 9.09
N ILE A 171 -2.11 10.09 8.99
CA ILE A 171 -0.88 10.40 8.24
C ILE A 171 -1.18 10.62 6.75
N ALA A 172 -2.00 9.76 6.14
CA ALA A 172 -2.35 9.89 4.73
C ALA A 172 -3.10 11.19 4.43
N ALA A 173 -4.10 11.53 5.23
CA ALA A 173 -4.83 12.80 5.11
C ALA A 173 -3.89 14.01 5.24
N ARG A 174 -3.07 14.04 6.31
CA ARG A 174 -2.13 15.14 6.55
C ARG A 174 -1.06 15.28 5.47
N SER A 175 -0.58 14.17 4.91
CA SER A 175 0.41 14.19 3.83
C SER A 175 -0.14 14.87 2.58
N THR A 176 -1.43 14.68 2.29
CA THR A 176 -2.11 15.35 1.18
C THR A 176 -2.17 16.85 1.44
N ASP A 177 -2.62 17.28 2.63
CA ASP A 177 -2.71 18.70 3.00
C ASP A 177 -1.35 19.41 2.99
N HIS A 178 -0.32 18.79 3.58
CA HIS A 178 1.01 19.38 3.68
C HIS A 178 1.60 19.71 2.31
N ARG A 179 1.28 18.90 1.28
CA ARG A 179 1.80 19.07 -0.07
C ARG A 179 1.35 20.36 -0.75
N TYR A 180 0.21 20.90 -0.34
CA TYR A 180 -0.37 22.14 -0.88
C TYR A 180 -0.11 23.36 0.00
N THR A 181 0.66 23.21 1.07
CA THR A 181 1.07 24.37 1.86
C THR A 181 1.91 25.32 0.99
N PRO A 182 1.73 26.65 1.11
CA PRO A 182 2.46 27.63 0.30
C PRO A 182 3.98 27.42 0.30
N ALA A 183 4.55 27.05 1.45
CA ALA A 183 5.98 26.78 1.59
C ALA A 183 6.46 25.56 0.77
N VAL A 184 5.64 24.52 0.60
CA VAL A 184 5.98 23.34 -0.22
C VAL A 184 5.84 23.65 -1.70
N ILE A 185 4.82 24.42 -2.08
CA ILE A 185 4.62 24.88 -3.47
C ILE A 185 5.79 25.77 -3.88
N HIS A 186 6.17 26.75 -3.05
CA HIS A 186 7.28 27.64 -3.30
C HIS A 186 8.59 26.88 -3.56
N ARG A 187 8.99 25.97 -2.66
CA ARG A 187 10.20 25.14 -2.82
C ARG A 187 10.17 24.26 -4.08
N ARG A 188 8.97 23.85 -4.53
CA ARG A 188 8.81 23.09 -5.77
C ARG A 188 9.05 23.97 -7.00
N ILE A 189 8.46 25.16 -7.02
CA ILE A 189 8.66 26.15 -8.08
C ILE A 189 10.15 26.49 -8.18
N GLU A 190 10.80 26.80 -7.06
CA GLU A 190 12.24 27.12 -7.06
C GLU A 190 13.09 26.00 -7.68
N ARG A 191 12.81 24.74 -7.32
CA ARG A 191 13.50 23.58 -7.90
C ARG A 191 13.29 23.48 -9.41
N GLN A 192 12.03 23.58 -9.86
CA GLN A 192 11.69 23.50 -11.28
C GLN A 192 12.33 24.65 -12.07
N SER A 193 12.31 25.87 -11.54
CA SER A 193 12.97 27.02 -12.16
C SER A 193 14.50 26.85 -12.24
N ALA A 194 15.12 26.24 -11.23
CA ALA A 194 16.56 25.97 -11.25
C ALA A 194 16.93 24.90 -12.28
N GLU A 195 16.10 23.85 -12.41
CA GLU A 195 16.24 22.79 -13.41
C GLU A 195 16.09 23.33 -14.83
N LEU A 196 15.05 24.14 -15.08
CA LEU A 196 14.85 24.83 -16.36
C LEU A 196 16.07 25.66 -16.76
N ARG A 197 16.58 26.50 -15.84
CA ARG A 197 17.80 27.29 -16.09
C ARG A 197 19.01 26.41 -16.41
N SER A 198 19.10 25.20 -15.85
CA SER A 198 20.18 24.27 -16.14
C SER A 198 20.07 23.67 -17.53
N ILE A 199 18.85 23.29 -17.93
CA ILE A 199 18.55 22.75 -19.25
C ILE A 199 18.80 23.82 -20.33
N GLU A 200 18.30 25.05 -20.11
CA GLU A 200 18.53 26.18 -21.01
C GLU A 200 20.02 26.42 -21.26
N ARG A 201 20.85 26.39 -20.21
CA ARG A 201 22.32 26.52 -20.35
C ARG A 201 22.97 25.37 -21.11
N HIS A 202 22.38 24.18 -21.10
CA HIS A 202 22.89 23.03 -21.83
C HIS A 202 22.50 23.07 -23.31
N LEU A 203 21.30 23.59 -23.62
CA LEU A 203 20.80 23.71 -24.99
C LEU A 203 21.37 24.91 -25.75
N THR A 204 21.80 25.95 -25.04
CA THR A 204 22.37 27.18 -25.63
C THR A 204 23.90 27.17 -25.76
N LYS A 205 24.55 26.09 -25.34
CA LYS A 205 25.98 25.83 -25.54
C LYS A 205 26.19 24.92 -26.74
#